data_AF-A0A285VM68-F1
#
_entry.id   AF-A0A285VM68-F1
#
_cell.length_a   1.000
_cell.length_b   1.000
_cell.length_c   1.000
_cell.angle_alpha   90.00
_cell.angle_beta   90.00
_cell.angle_gamma   90.00
#
_symmetry.space_group_name_H-M   'P 1'
#
loop_
_entity.id
_entity.type
_entity.pdbx_description
1 polymer ?
#
loop_
_entity_poly.entity_id
_entity_poly.type
_entity_poly.pdbx_seq_one_letter_code
_entity_poly.pdbx_strand_id
1 'polypeptide(L)'
;MRRTSAAALAGLTLLTLLAAPAGAAPPRMYHNVSVVSASFDSVQVDGCLQTELYAAATGHWAGRHGPAVKQDGPTSVFVRVTDVCTAPAGDLVAAAAGPGGDVLLEVEATSMSIGLTTDHHLTSARAAGTLEGTDQDGTPVTVGLDVRWTAAGPLEHVTEGSSTRYPGEGIVSGAANEWLRPATATAVVTLDGDPLHGSDEESMIQRTKSHCLEVPTGSDPPDDFFPCFGFEG
;
A
#
# COMPACT_ATOMS: atom_id res chain seq x y z
N MET A 1 -7.62 32.77 -90.98
CA MET A 1 -8.75 32.28 -90.15
C MET A 1 -8.24 31.20 -89.20
N ARG A 2 -8.50 31.40 -87.92
CA ARG A 2 -8.54 30.49 -86.75
C ARG A 2 -7.42 29.45 -86.53
N ARG A 3 -6.72 29.71 -85.43
CA ARG A 3 -5.73 28.92 -84.66
C ARG A 3 -6.34 27.67 -84.05
N THR A 4 -5.54 26.62 -83.86
CA THR A 4 -5.66 25.69 -82.72
C THR A 4 -4.26 25.23 -82.27
N SER A 5 -3.79 25.82 -81.18
CA SER A 5 -2.63 25.37 -80.41
C SER A 5 -3.14 24.35 -79.39
N ALA A 6 -2.65 23.10 -79.45
CA ALA A 6 -2.89 22.10 -78.43
C ALA A 6 -1.86 22.25 -77.31
N ALA A 7 -2.29 22.77 -76.17
CA ALA A 7 -1.51 22.80 -74.94
C ALA A 7 -1.62 21.43 -74.26
N ALA A 8 -0.50 20.72 -74.13
CA ALA A 8 -0.41 19.54 -73.28
C ALA A 8 -0.28 20.02 -71.82
N LEU A 9 -1.36 19.88 -71.05
CA LEU A 9 -1.34 20.07 -69.60
C LEU A 9 -0.49 18.97 -68.95
N ALA A 10 0.60 19.36 -68.32
CA ALA A 10 1.31 18.55 -67.35
C ALA A 10 0.40 18.35 -66.12
N GLY A 11 -0.12 17.14 -65.95
CA GLY A 11 -0.83 16.73 -64.74
C GLY A 11 0.16 16.56 -63.58
N LEU A 12 0.35 17.61 -62.78
CA LEU A 12 0.88 17.47 -61.43
C LEU A 12 -0.20 16.75 -60.60
N THR A 13 -0.04 15.45 -60.42
CA THR A 13 -0.75 14.69 -59.39
C THR A 13 -0.28 15.17 -58.02
N LEU A 14 -1.04 16.10 -57.45
CA LEU A 14 -0.94 16.50 -56.06
C LEU A 14 -1.34 15.29 -55.20
N LEU A 15 -0.37 14.44 -54.89
CA LEU A 15 -0.46 13.44 -53.82
C LEU A 15 -0.62 14.21 -52.51
N THR A 16 -1.87 14.52 -52.16
CA THR A 16 -2.23 14.95 -50.82
C THR A 16 -1.89 13.79 -49.88
N LEU A 17 -0.73 13.88 -49.21
CA LEU A 17 -0.45 13.14 -48.00
C LEU A 17 -1.47 13.58 -46.94
N LEU A 18 -2.68 13.00 -47.01
CA LEU A 18 -3.60 12.93 -45.89
C LEU A 18 -3.01 11.88 -44.95
N ALA A 19 -2.00 12.27 -44.18
CA ALA A 19 -1.68 11.54 -42.96
C ALA A 19 -2.95 11.59 -42.11
N ALA A 20 -3.64 10.46 -42.01
CA ALA A 20 -4.74 10.33 -41.06
C ALA A 20 -4.22 10.79 -39.69
N PRO A 21 -4.97 11.59 -38.93
CA PRO A 21 -4.56 11.95 -37.59
C PRO A 21 -4.25 10.65 -36.86
N ALA A 22 -3.02 10.52 -36.33
CA ALA A 22 -2.66 9.39 -35.51
C ALA A 22 -3.68 9.32 -34.38
N GLY A 23 -4.63 8.39 -34.50
CA GLY A 23 -5.64 8.18 -33.48
C GLY A 23 -4.90 7.75 -32.24
N ALA A 24 -4.94 8.57 -31.19
CA ALA A 24 -4.47 8.13 -29.89
C ALA A 24 -5.25 6.86 -29.53
N ALA A 25 -4.53 5.79 -29.22
CA ALA A 25 -5.14 4.57 -28.71
C ALA A 25 -5.95 4.91 -27.44
N PRO A 26 -7.07 4.23 -27.17
CA PRO A 26 -7.84 4.47 -25.96
C PRO A 26 -6.93 4.23 -24.74
N PRO A 27 -7.00 5.10 -23.71
CA PRO A 27 -6.19 4.94 -22.51
C PRO A 27 -6.48 3.59 -21.85
N ARG A 28 -5.43 2.90 -21.43
CA ARG A 28 -5.54 1.65 -20.67
C ARG A 28 -5.29 1.99 -19.20
N MET A 29 -6.31 1.74 -18.37
CA MET A 29 -6.21 1.90 -16.91
C MET A 29 -5.83 0.54 -16.32
N TYR A 30 -4.63 0.43 -15.77
CA TYR A 30 -4.09 -0.86 -15.34
C TYR A 30 -4.48 -1.21 -13.90
N HIS A 31 -4.38 -0.24 -12.99
CA HIS A 31 -4.66 -0.47 -11.58
C HIS A 31 -5.34 0.75 -10.95
N ASN A 32 -6.38 0.49 -10.15
CA ASN A 32 -6.93 1.44 -9.18
C ASN A 32 -6.77 0.80 -7.81
N VAL A 33 -5.83 1.29 -7.02
CA VAL A 33 -5.66 0.83 -5.64
C VAL A 33 -6.48 1.75 -4.74
N SER A 34 -7.27 1.15 -3.87
CA SER A 34 -7.85 1.83 -2.71
C SER A 34 -7.55 0.94 -1.53
N VAL A 35 -6.71 1.41 -0.61
CA VAL A 35 -6.34 0.70 0.61
C VAL A 35 -6.57 1.61 1.80
N VAL A 36 -6.99 1.02 2.92
CA VAL A 36 -6.97 1.67 4.23
C VAL A 36 -6.05 0.83 5.10
N SER A 37 -5.13 1.44 5.81
CA SER A 37 -4.19 0.79 6.71
C SER A 37 -4.15 1.49 8.05
N ALA A 38 -3.83 0.73 9.09
CA ALA A 38 -3.48 1.26 10.39
C ALA A 38 -2.47 0.32 11.03
N SER A 39 -1.51 0.89 11.74
CA SER A 39 -0.50 0.14 12.49
C SER A 39 -0.39 0.68 13.90
N PHE A 40 0.16 -0.13 14.77
CA PHE A 40 0.29 0.14 16.19
C PHE A 40 1.61 -0.47 16.64
N ASP A 41 2.37 0.28 17.43
CA ASP A 41 3.58 -0.20 18.09
C ASP A 41 3.56 0.20 19.57
N SER A 42 3.84 -0.73 20.47
CA SER A 42 3.89 -0.45 21.90
C SER A 42 5.00 -1.24 22.55
N VAL A 43 5.85 -0.53 23.28
CA VAL A 43 6.88 -1.12 24.14
C VAL A 43 6.51 -0.82 25.59
N GLN A 44 6.38 -1.87 26.40
CA GLN A 44 6.13 -1.77 27.83
C GLN A 44 7.25 -2.46 28.59
N VAL A 45 7.67 -1.88 29.71
CA VAL A 45 8.67 -2.47 30.60
C VAL A 45 8.05 -2.65 31.99
N ASP A 46 7.99 -3.90 32.45
CA ASP A 46 7.57 -4.26 33.80
C ASP A 46 8.70 -5.02 34.52
N GLY A 47 9.35 -4.32 35.45
CA GLY A 47 10.56 -4.83 36.11
C GLY A 47 11.68 -5.11 35.11
N CYS A 48 11.96 -6.39 34.87
CA CYS A 48 12.98 -6.86 33.95
C CYS A 48 12.42 -7.31 32.60
N LEU A 49 11.10 -7.33 32.42
CA LEU A 49 10.47 -7.79 31.18
C LEU A 49 10.10 -6.60 30.32
N GLN A 50 10.60 -6.58 29.09
CA GLN A 50 10.14 -5.69 28.04
C GLN A 50 9.21 -6.46 27.11
N THR A 51 7.98 -6.00 26.97
CA THR A 51 6.99 -6.53 26.02
C THR A 51 6.82 -5.55 24.88
N GLU A 52 7.06 -6.01 23.67
CA GLU A 52 6.86 -5.29 22.42
C GLU A 52 5.65 -5.89 21.71
N LEU A 53 4.69 -5.05 21.37
CA LEU A 53 3.48 -5.41 20.64
C LEU A 53 3.44 -4.58 19.37
N TYR A 54 3.42 -5.25 18.23
CA TYR A 54 3.17 -4.61 16.95
C TYR A 54 1.94 -5.25 16.31
N ALA A 55 1.05 -4.43 15.77
CA ALA A 55 -0.07 -4.90 14.97
C ALA A 55 -0.26 -3.99 13.76
N ALA A 56 -0.47 -4.59 12.60
CA ALA A 56 -0.81 -3.87 11.38
C ALA A 56 -2.03 -4.52 10.72
N ALA A 57 -2.96 -3.70 10.27
CA ALA A 57 -4.17 -4.17 9.63
C ALA A 57 -4.45 -3.36 8.37
N THR A 58 -4.89 -4.06 7.34
CA THR A 58 -5.31 -3.45 6.08
C THR A 58 -6.77 -3.78 5.79
N GLY A 59 -7.50 -2.79 5.30
CA GLY A 59 -8.90 -2.91 4.91
C GLY A 59 -9.01 -3.47 3.50
N HIS A 60 -10.09 -3.14 2.81
CA HIS A 60 -10.25 -3.56 1.42
C HIS A 60 -9.11 -3.04 0.54
N TRP A 61 -8.60 -3.92 -0.32
CA TRP A 61 -7.63 -3.69 -1.39
C TRP A 61 -8.27 -4.05 -2.74
N ALA A 62 -8.02 -3.27 -3.78
CA ALA A 62 -8.41 -3.62 -5.15
C ALA A 62 -7.15 -3.61 -6.03
N GLY A 63 -6.63 -4.80 -6.36
CA GLY A 63 -5.34 -4.92 -7.06
C GLY A 63 -5.41 -5.25 -8.55
N ARG A 64 -6.59 -5.58 -9.10
CA ARG A 64 -6.70 -6.20 -10.44
C ARG A 64 -7.46 -5.36 -11.46
N HIS A 65 -7.03 -5.51 -12.72
CA HIS A 65 -7.74 -5.09 -13.93
C HIS A 65 -9.11 -5.80 -14.04
N GLY A 66 -10.19 -5.03 -14.25
CA GLY A 66 -11.56 -5.54 -14.35
C GLY A 66 -12.48 -5.08 -13.21
N PRO A 67 -13.73 -5.60 -13.10
CA PRO A 67 -14.64 -5.23 -12.03
C PRO A 67 -13.95 -5.48 -10.68
N ALA A 68 -13.75 -4.41 -9.91
CA ALA A 68 -12.96 -4.41 -8.68
C ALA A 68 -13.58 -5.36 -7.65
N VAL A 69 -13.13 -6.61 -7.62
CA VAL A 69 -13.36 -7.47 -6.48
C VAL A 69 -12.47 -6.93 -5.37
N LYS A 70 -13.10 -6.25 -4.41
CA LYS A 70 -12.43 -5.83 -3.17
C LYS A 70 -12.00 -7.10 -2.45
N GLN A 71 -10.70 -7.23 -2.21
CA GLN A 71 -10.13 -8.27 -1.37
C GLN A 71 -9.90 -7.65 0.01
N ASP A 72 -10.16 -8.40 1.07
CA ASP A 72 -9.74 -7.96 2.41
C ASP A 72 -8.22 -8.05 2.50
N GLY A 73 -7.60 -7.02 3.08
CA GLY A 73 -6.17 -6.97 3.30
C GLY A 73 -5.75 -7.77 4.53
N PRO A 74 -4.47 -8.16 4.64
CA PRO A 74 -3.97 -8.86 5.81
C PRO A 74 -4.07 -8.03 7.09
N THR A 75 -4.22 -8.74 8.20
CA THR A 75 -3.88 -8.27 9.55
C THR A 75 -2.75 -9.13 10.10
N SER A 76 -1.71 -8.50 10.63
CA SER A 76 -0.57 -9.16 11.27
C SER A 76 -0.37 -8.66 12.70
N VAL A 77 0.14 -9.54 13.54
CA VAL A 77 0.53 -9.26 14.94
C VAL A 77 1.92 -9.84 15.17
N PHE A 78 2.75 -9.08 15.85
CA PHE A 78 4.04 -9.50 16.39
C PHE A 78 4.06 -9.20 17.88
N VAL A 79 4.49 -10.18 18.67
CA VAL A 79 4.71 -10.04 20.11
C VAL A 79 6.11 -10.49 20.42
N ARG A 80 6.88 -9.68 21.15
CA ARG A 80 8.18 -10.07 21.71
C ARG A 80 8.25 -9.75 23.18
N VAL A 81 8.76 -10.67 23.98
CA VAL A 81 9.08 -10.48 25.39
C VAL A 81 10.56 -10.73 25.59
N THR A 82 11.25 -9.74 26.13
CA THR A 82 12.70 -9.74 26.34
C THR A 82 13.02 -9.51 27.82
N ASP A 83 13.96 -10.28 28.38
CA ASP A 83 14.55 -9.98 29.69
C ASP A 83 15.66 -8.94 29.51
N VAL A 84 15.36 -7.68 29.83
CA VAL A 84 16.32 -6.58 29.68
C VAL A 84 17.35 -6.51 30.81
N CYS A 85 17.16 -7.29 31.89
CA CYS A 85 18.10 -7.34 33.01
C CYS A 85 19.24 -8.34 32.78
N THR A 86 19.10 -9.29 31.85
CA THR A 86 20.20 -10.21 31.49
C THR A 86 21.17 -9.60 30.48
N ALA A 87 20.85 -8.41 29.95
CA ALA A 87 21.71 -7.69 29.03
C ALA A 87 23.10 -7.40 29.65
N PRO A 88 24.21 -7.84 29.03
CA PRO A 88 25.53 -7.46 29.50
C PRO A 88 25.68 -5.94 29.42
N ALA A 89 26.25 -5.33 30.47
CA ALA A 89 26.29 -3.87 30.70
C ALA A 89 27.05 -3.02 29.64
N GLY A 90 27.35 -3.57 28.47
CA GLY A 90 28.07 -2.92 27.36
C GLY A 90 27.35 -2.93 26.01
N ASP A 91 26.23 -3.64 25.84
CA ASP A 91 25.56 -3.83 24.53
C ASP A 91 24.36 -2.89 24.28
N LEU A 92 24.30 -1.75 24.98
CA LEU A 92 23.26 -0.72 24.77
C LEU A 92 23.46 0.11 23.50
N VAL A 93 24.30 -0.33 22.54
CA VAL A 93 24.64 0.46 21.35
C VAL A 93 24.14 -0.23 20.07
N ALA A 94 23.03 0.30 19.58
CA ALA A 94 22.56 0.29 18.19
C ALA A 94 21.98 -1.01 17.60
N ALA A 95 20.65 -1.09 17.59
CA ALA A 95 19.87 -1.50 16.42
C ALA A 95 18.43 -1.03 16.58
N ALA A 96 17.67 -0.97 15.49
CA ALA A 96 16.23 -0.71 15.50
C ALA A 96 15.39 -1.88 16.08
N ALA A 97 15.99 -2.66 16.98
CA ALA A 97 15.42 -3.71 17.81
C ALA A 97 15.99 -3.48 19.21
N GLY A 98 15.18 -3.62 20.25
CA GLY A 98 15.45 -3.09 21.60
C GLY A 98 16.79 -3.46 22.26
N PRO A 99 17.11 -2.86 23.42
CA PRO A 99 18.37 -3.10 24.13
C PRO A 99 18.60 -4.60 24.38
N GLY A 100 19.82 -5.06 24.12
CA GLY A 100 20.20 -6.47 23.97
C GLY A 100 20.05 -7.35 25.23
N GLY A 101 18.81 -7.73 25.54
CA GLY A 101 18.44 -8.76 26.51
C GLY A 101 18.10 -10.11 25.86
N ASP A 102 17.89 -11.14 26.68
CA ASP A 102 17.50 -12.46 26.18
C ASP A 102 16.03 -12.44 25.74
N VAL A 103 15.75 -12.88 24.51
CA VAL A 103 14.38 -13.05 24.02
C VAL A 103 13.78 -14.29 24.69
N LEU A 104 12.74 -14.08 25.48
CA LEU A 104 12.03 -15.14 26.19
C LEU A 104 10.90 -15.71 25.34
N LEU A 105 10.22 -14.84 24.58
CA LEU A 105 9.08 -15.17 23.73
C LEU A 105 9.09 -14.25 22.52
N GLU A 106 8.82 -14.81 21.35
CA GLU A 106 8.56 -14.11 20.12
C GLU A 106 7.49 -14.88 19.36
N VAL A 107 6.46 -14.17 18.91
CA VAL A 107 5.28 -14.73 18.24
C VAL A 107 4.93 -13.86 17.05
N GLU A 108 4.72 -14.50 15.91
CA GLU A 108 4.20 -13.88 14.68
C GLU A 108 2.92 -14.57 14.23
N ALA A 109 1.88 -13.79 13.95
CA ALA A 109 0.61 -14.30 13.45
C ALA A 109 0.05 -13.40 12.36
N THR A 110 -0.54 -13.98 11.31
CA THR A 110 -1.14 -13.22 10.19
C THR A 110 -2.44 -13.86 9.74
N SER A 111 -3.42 -13.04 9.38
CA SER A 111 -4.72 -13.47 8.87
C SER A 111 -5.15 -12.64 7.66
N MET A 112 -5.65 -13.32 6.63
CA MET A 112 -6.29 -12.70 5.45
C MET A 112 -7.80 -12.53 5.62
N SER A 113 -8.39 -13.08 6.68
CA SER A 113 -9.84 -13.02 6.93
C SER A 113 -10.24 -11.93 7.92
N ILE A 114 -9.26 -11.38 8.66
CA ILE A 114 -9.47 -10.25 9.55
C ILE A 114 -9.06 -9.00 8.78
N GLY A 115 -10.07 -8.21 8.37
CA GLY A 115 -9.85 -6.93 7.71
C GLY A 115 -9.98 -5.75 8.67
N LEU A 116 -9.30 -4.65 8.34
CA LEU A 116 -9.50 -3.37 9.02
C LEU A 116 -10.87 -2.78 8.68
N THR A 117 -11.68 -2.55 9.70
CA THR A 117 -12.94 -1.80 9.58
C THR A 117 -12.70 -0.34 9.92
N THR A 118 -13.16 0.59 9.07
CA THR A 118 -13.00 2.04 9.28
C THR A 118 -14.27 2.79 8.91
N ASP A 119 -14.46 3.97 9.49
CA ASP A 119 -15.45 4.91 8.98
C ASP A 119 -14.93 5.73 7.79
N HIS A 120 -15.84 6.39 7.08
CA HIS A 120 -15.50 7.17 5.88
C HIS A 120 -14.52 8.33 6.18
N HIS A 121 -14.58 8.92 7.37
CA HIS A 121 -13.77 10.07 7.80
C HIS A 121 -12.49 9.67 8.54
N LEU A 122 -12.19 8.37 8.63
CA LEU A 122 -11.04 7.83 9.36
C LEU A 122 -11.02 8.27 10.83
N THR A 123 -12.18 8.53 11.45
CA THR A 123 -12.26 8.91 12.87
C THR A 123 -12.00 7.73 13.80
N SER A 124 -12.24 6.52 13.31
CA SER A 124 -12.12 5.26 14.03
C SER A 124 -11.71 4.14 13.08
N ALA A 125 -10.91 3.22 13.59
CA ALA A 125 -10.61 1.96 12.93
C ALA A 125 -10.55 0.82 13.95
N ARG A 126 -10.86 -0.40 13.52
CA ARG A 126 -10.77 -1.60 14.35
C ARG A 126 -10.42 -2.83 13.53
N ALA A 127 -9.53 -3.65 14.06
CA ALA A 127 -9.29 -5.02 13.63
C ALA A 127 -9.44 -5.92 14.85
N ALA A 128 -10.23 -6.98 14.73
CA ALA A 128 -10.45 -7.92 15.82
C ALA A 128 -10.73 -9.32 15.29
N GLY A 129 -10.20 -10.33 15.98
CA GLY A 129 -10.38 -11.74 15.62
C GLY A 129 -9.28 -12.62 16.19
N THR A 130 -9.18 -13.82 15.63
CA THR A 130 -8.16 -14.81 15.99
C THR A 130 -7.23 -15.05 14.82
N LEU A 131 -5.92 -14.97 15.08
CA LEU A 131 -4.87 -15.22 14.11
C LEU A 131 -4.15 -16.52 14.48
N GLU A 132 -3.82 -17.31 13.47
CA GLU A 132 -2.92 -18.44 13.63
C GLU A 132 -1.49 -17.98 13.34
N GLY A 133 -0.54 -18.45 14.14
CA GLY A 133 0.85 -18.04 14.08
C GLY A 133 1.81 -19.12 14.54
N THR A 134 3.06 -18.71 14.71
CA THR A 134 4.12 -19.55 15.27
C THR A 134 4.95 -18.75 16.27
N ASP A 135 5.45 -19.42 17.30
CA ASP A 135 6.48 -18.87 18.17
C ASP A 135 7.90 -19.03 17.57
N GLN A 136 8.90 -18.49 18.26
CA GLN A 136 10.33 -18.58 17.92
C GLN A 136 10.87 -20.01 17.75
N ASP A 137 10.23 -21.00 18.36
CA ASP A 137 10.62 -22.41 18.28
C ASP A 137 9.88 -23.14 17.14
N GLY A 138 9.00 -22.45 16.42
CA GLY A 138 8.15 -22.99 15.35
C GLY A 138 6.92 -23.73 15.86
N THR A 139 6.56 -23.59 17.14
CA THR A 139 5.34 -24.15 17.71
C THR A 139 4.14 -23.33 17.23
N PRO A 140 3.06 -23.97 16.75
CA PRO A 140 1.84 -23.26 16.39
C PRO A 140 1.21 -22.59 17.62
N VAL A 141 0.80 -21.34 17.46
CA VAL A 141 0.13 -20.55 18.50
C VAL A 141 -1.11 -19.86 17.95
N THR A 142 -2.10 -19.65 18.81
CA THR A 142 -3.34 -18.93 18.47
C THR A 142 -3.36 -17.59 19.20
N VAL A 143 -3.46 -16.51 18.43
CA VAL A 143 -3.40 -15.13 18.93
C VAL A 143 -4.78 -14.48 18.83
N GLY A 144 -5.35 -14.08 19.96
CA GLY A 144 -6.52 -13.20 20.00
C GLY A 144 -6.09 -11.74 19.80
N LEU A 145 -6.80 -10.99 18.96
CA LEU A 145 -6.55 -9.57 18.72
C LEU A 145 -7.85 -8.77 18.86
N ASP A 146 -7.80 -7.66 19.61
CA ASP A 146 -8.73 -6.54 19.49
C ASP A 146 -7.93 -5.24 19.56
N VAL A 147 -7.71 -4.60 18.41
CA VAL A 147 -7.02 -3.32 18.28
C VAL A 147 -7.97 -2.27 17.74
N ARG A 148 -7.93 -1.09 18.37
CA ARG A 148 -8.78 0.06 18.04
C ARG A 148 -7.92 1.29 17.88
N TRP A 149 -8.12 2.00 16.79
CA TRP A 149 -7.54 3.32 16.53
C TRP A 149 -8.62 4.37 16.65
N THR A 150 -8.34 5.43 17.39
CA THR A 150 -9.22 6.59 17.57
C THR A 150 -8.49 7.83 17.12
N ALA A 151 -9.07 8.59 16.19
CA ALA A 151 -8.44 9.80 15.68
C ALA A 151 -8.11 10.80 16.80
N ALA A 152 -6.88 11.28 16.80
CA ALA A 152 -6.34 12.26 17.74
C ALA A 152 -6.14 13.65 17.09
N GLY A 153 -6.22 13.73 15.75
CA GLY A 153 -5.89 14.94 14.99
C GLY A 153 -6.79 15.23 13.78
N PRO A 154 -6.47 16.30 13.03
CA PRO A 154 -7.11 16.61 11.77
C PRO A 154 -6.80 15.53 10.71
N LEU A 155 -7.63 15.46 9.68
CA LEU A 155 -7.36 14.63 8.51
C LEU A 155 -6.48 15.43 7.56
N GLU A 156 -5.27 14.92 7.30
CA GLU A 156 -4.36 15.46 6.29
C GLU A 156 -4.65 14.79 4.94
N HIS A 157 -4.52 15.55 3.86
CA HIS A 157 -4.70 15.05 2.50
C HIS A 157 -3.54 15.53 1.64
N VAL A 158 -2.80 14.58 1.11
CA VAL A 158 -1.71 14.80 0.15
C VAL A 158 -2.14 14.21 -1.20
N THR A 159 -1.89 14.95 -2.26
CA THR A 159 -2.07 14.46 -3.63
C THR A 159 -0.74 14.52 -4.35
N GLU A 160 -0.32 13.38 -4.88
CA GLU A 160 0.87 13.25 -5.70
C GLU A 160 0.48 12.77 -7.08
N GLY A 161 1.27 13.15 -8.08
CA GLY A 161 1.06 12.68 -9.42
C GLY A 161 2.31 12.84 -10.28
N SER A 162 2.47 11.92 -11.21
CA SER A 162 3.55 11.92 -12.19
C SER A 162 2.99 11.76 -13.58
N SER A 163 3.72 12.28 -14.56
CA SER A 163 3.43 12.09 -15.98
C SER A 163 4.75 12.00 -16.73
N THR A 164 5.03 10.82 -17.25
CA THR A 164 6.30 10.51 -17.93
C THR A 164 6.01 10.11 -19.36
N ARG A 165 6.69 10.78 -20.29
CA ARG A 165 6.64 10.43 -21.71
C ARG A 165 7.79 9.48 -22.05
N TYR A 166 7.46 8.33 -22.60
CA TYR A 166 8.41 7.34 -23.11
C TYR A 166 8.50 7.51 -24.63
N PRO A 167 9.60 8.07 -25.17
CA PRO A 167 9.69 8.38 -26.59
C PRO A 167 9.48 7.14 -27.47
N GLY A 168 8.45 7.17 -28.32
CA GLY A 168 8.12 6.06 -29.24
C GLY A 168 7.18 5.00 -28.65
N GLU A 169 6.92 5.03 -27.34
CA GLU A 169 6.13 4.01 -26.64
C GLU A 169 4.80 4.57 -26.13
N GLY A 170 4.81 5.73 -25.48
CA GLY A 170 3.59 6.30 -24.93
C GLY A 170 3.79 7.34 -23.83
N ILE A 171 2.73 7.57 -23.08
CA ILE A 171 2.70 8.38 -21.86
C ILE A 171 2.19 7.51 -20.72
N VAL A 172 2.88 7.53 -19.58
CA VAL A 172 2.41 6.96 -18.32
C VAL A 172 2.04 8.12 -17.42
N SER A 173 0.91 8.02 -16.74
CA SER A 173 0.54 9.00 -15.73
C SER A 173 -0.07 8.30 -14.53
N GLY A 174 0.36 8.71 -13.35
CA GLY A 174 -0.12 8.20 -12.08
C GLY A 174 -0.61 9.33 -11.20
N ALA A 175 -1.57 9.04 -10.34
CA ALA A 175 -1.85 9.91 -9.21
C ALA A 175 -2.21 9.10 -7.98
N ALA A 176 -1.72 9.55 -6.83
CA ALA A 176 -2.02 9.03 -5.51
C ALA A 176 -2.68 10.12 -4.68
N ASN A 177 -3.72 9.74 -3.94
CA ASN A 177 -4.33 10.56 -2.91
C ASN A 177 -4.18 9.83 -1.60
N GLU A 178 -3.47 10.46 -0.68
CA GLU A 178 -3.20 9.92 0.64
C GLU A 178 -3.95 10.74 1.66
N TRP A 179 -4.77 10.07 2.46
CA TRP A 179 -5.42 10.64 3.61
C TRP A 179 -4.76 10.06 4.85
N LEU A 180 -4.14 10.91 5.66
CA LEU A 180 -3.44 10.51 6.87
C LEU A 180 -4.14 11.14 8.06
N ARG A 181 -4.36 10.35 9.11
CA ARG A 181 -4.95 10.88 10.34
C ARG A 181 -4.20 10.35 11.55
N PRO A 182 -3.57 11.24 12.34
CA PRO A 182 -3.02 10.86 13.64
C PRO A 182 -4.11 10.21 14.50
N ALA A 183 -3.75 9.14 15.19
CA ALA A 183 -4.64 8.35 16.01
C ALA A 183 -3.94 7.86 17.26
N THR A 184 -4.72 7.60 18.31
CA THR A 184 -4.30 6.81 19.44
C THR A 184 -4.80 5.38 19.23
N ALA A 185 -3.91 4.41 19.33
CA ALA A 185 -4.25 3.01 19.28
C ALA A 185 -4.27 2.40 20.68
N THR A 186 -5.22 1.51 20.91
CA THR A 186 -5.29 0.63 22.09
C THR A 186 -5.49 -0.79 21.62
N ALA A 187 -4.69 -1.71 22.13
CA ALA A 187 -4.71 -3.11 21.75
C ALA A 187 -4.85 -4.02 22.97
N VAL A 188 -5.57 -5.12 22.77
CA VAL A 188 -5.51 -6.32 23.61
C VAL A 188 -5.08 -7.47 22.71
N VAL A 189 -3.96 -8.08 23.04
CA VAL A 189 -3.42 -9.28 22.38
C VAL A 189 -3.48 -10.42 23.37
N THR A 190 -4.22 -11.48 23.06
CA THR A 190 -4.31 -12.67 23.92
C THR A 190 -3.42 -13.77 23.35
N LEU A 191 -2.43 -14.20 24.11
CA LEU A 191 -1.59 -15.36 23.79
C LEU A 191 -1.92 -16.49 24.77
N ASP A 192 -2.39 -17.63 24.26
CA ASP A 192 -2.75 -18.81 25.08
C ASP A 192 -3.69 -18.54 26.28
N GLY A 193 -4.50 -17.47 26.18
CA GLY A 193 -5.44 -17.04 27.21
C GLY A 193 -4.97 -15.88 28.08
N ASP A 194 -3.69 -15.51 28.01
CA ASP A 194 -3.12 -14.40 28.76
C ASP A 194 -3.22 -13.08 27.97
N PRO A 195 -3.88 -12.04 28.51
CA PRO A 195 -4.03 -10.76 27.83
C PRO A 195 -2.80 -9.87 28.04
N LEU A 196 -2.24 -9.40 26.93
CA LEU A 196 -1.25 -8.34 26.85
C LEU A 196 -1.94 -7.07 26.36
N HIS A 197 -1.71 -5.98 27.07
CA HIS A 197 -2.31 -4.68 26.74
C HIS A 197 -1.27 -3.78 26.10
N GLY A 198 -1.68 -2.93 25.17
CA GLY A 198 -0.79 -2.01 24.49
C GLY A 198 -1.48 -0.69 24.12
N SER A 199 -0.73 0.40 24.07
CA SER A 199 -1.22 1.71 23.64
C SER A 199 -0.13 2.53 22.95
N ASP A 200 -0.51 3.25 21.89
CA ASP A 200 0.38 4.03 21.03
C ASP A 200 -0.31 5.36 20.73
N GLU A 201 0.31 6.45 21.17
CA GLU A 201 -0.22 7.80 20.98
C GLU A 201 0.22 8.43 19.66
N GLU A 202 1.18 7.81 18.96
CA GLU A 202 1.77 8.28 17.69
C GLU A 202 1.30 7.46 16.48
N SER A 203 0.26 6.64 16.68
CA SER A 203 -0.33 5.80 15.65
C SER A 203 -1.03 6.61 14.55
N MET A 204 -1.35 5.95 13.43
CA MET A 204 -1.95 6.58 12.26
C MET A 204 -2.96 5.68 11.57
N ILE A 205 -4.04 6.30 11.08
CA ILE A 205 -4.96 5.69 10.12
C ILE A 205 -4.68 6.33 8.76
N GLN A 206 -4.34 5.51 7.77
CA GLN A 206 -4.04 5.97 6.42
C GLN A 206 -5.05 5.38 5.42
N ARG A 207 -5.45 6.17 4.44
CA ARG A 207 -6.15 5.70 3.24
C ARG A 207 -5.39 6.18 2.03
N THR A 208 -5.05 5.26 1.13
CA THR A 208 -4.43 5.60 -0.15
C THR A 208 -5.36 5.20 -1.27
N LYS A 209 -5.64 6.15 -2.17
CA LYS A 209 -6.28 5.88 -3.46
C LYS A 209 -5.33 6.28 -4.57
N SER A 210 -4.84 5.31 -5.32
CA SER A 210 -3.96 5.56 -6.45
C SER A 210 -4.49 4.94 -7.72
N HIS A 211 -4.11 5.52 -8.85
CA HIS A 211 -4.37 4.95 -10.16
C HIS A 211 -3.18 5.17 -11.09
N CYS A 212 -3.08 4.30 -12.09
CA CYS A 212 -2.15 4.44 -13.20
C CYS A 212 -2.83 4.28 -14.54
N LEU A 213 -2.43 5.15 -15.45
CA LEU A 213 -2.90 5.24 -16.82
C LEU A 213 -1.71 5.14 -17.75
N GLU A 214 -1.83 4.30 -18.77
CA GLU A 214 -0.91 4.30 -19.89
C GLU A 214 -1.67 4.66 -21.16
N VAL A 215 -1.08 5.56 -21.93
CA VAL A 215 -1.57 6.01 -23.23
C VAL A 215 -0.50 5.66 -24.25
N PRO A 216 -0.57 4.48 -24.89
CA PRO A 216 0.43 4.07 -25.85
C PRO A 216 0.37 4.93 -27.13
N THR A 217 1.52 5.13 -27.76
CA THR A 217 1.61 5.76 -29.07
C THR A 217 1.71 4.69 -30.17
N GLY A 218 0.67 4.57 -31.01
CA GLY A 218 0.62 3.61 -32.12
C GLY A 218 -0.62 2.71 -32.05
N SER A 219 -0.94 2.02 -33.15
CA SER A 219 -2.09 1.09 -33.22
C SER A 219 -1.81 -0.27 -32.58
N ASP A 220 -0.53 -0.62 -32.40
CA ASP A 220 -0.07 -1.84 -31.73
C ASP A 220 0.94 -1.44 -30.63
N PRO A 221 0.49 -1.23 -29.38
CA PRO A 221 1.42 -1.10 -28.26
C PRO A 221 2.26 -2.37 -28.15
N PRO A 222 3.56 -2.27 -27.81
CA PRO A 222 4.35 -3.46 -27.50
C PRO A 222 3.67 -4.22 -26.36
N ASP A 223 3.59 -5.55 -26.49
CA ASP A 223 2.94 -6.45 -25.53
C ASP A 223 3.56 -6.37 -24.11
N ASP A 224 4.69 -5.66 -23.96
CA ASP A 224 5.53 -5.55 -22.75
C ASP A 224 5.58 -4.13 -22.12
N PHE A 225 4.74 -3.17 -22.54
CA PHE A 225 4.68 -1.87 -21.85
C PHE A 225 3.95 -2.04 -20.51
N PHE A 226 4.71 -2.27 -19.43
CA PHE A 226 4.19 -2.50 -18.07
C PHE A 226 4.82 -1.61 -16.97
N PRO A 227 5.03 -0.30 -17.17
CA PRO A 227 5.58 0.59 -16.14
C PRO A 227 4.68 0.75 -14.90
N CYS A 228 3.40 0.38 -14.96
CA CYS A 228 2.51 0.47 -13.79
C CYS A 228 2.69 -0.65 -12.73
N PHE A 229 3.59 -1.63 -12.91
CA PHE A 229 3.87 -2.66 -11.88
C PHE A 229 4.89 -2.15 -10.84
N GLY A 230 4.40 -1.79 -9.65
CA GLY A 230 5.24 -1.51 -8.47
C GLY A 230 5.72 -0.07 -8.29
N PHE A 231 4.82 0.93 -8.44
CA PHE A 231 5.09 2.38 -8.36
C PHE A 231 6.31 2.85 -7.54
N GLU A 232 7.45 2.97 -8.22
CA GLU A 232 8.37 4.10 -8.12
C GLU A 232 8.67 4.59 -9.54
N GLY A 233 8.41 5.88 -9.78
CA GLY A 233 8.56 6.58 -11.07
C GLY A 233 8.13 8.03 -11.00
#